data_AF-A0A451BSH3-F1
#
_entry.id   AF-A0A451BSH3-F1
#
_cell.length_a   1.000
_cell.length_b   1.000
_cell.length_c   1.000
_cell.angle_alpha   90.00
_cell.angle_beta   90.00
_cell.angle_gamma   90.00
#
_symmetry.space_group_name_H-M   'P 1'
#
loop_
_entity.id
_entity.type
_entity.pdbx_description
1 polymer ?
#
loop_
_entity_poly.entity_id
_entity_poly.type
_entity_poly.pdbx_seq_one_letter_code
_entity_poly.pdbx_strand_id
1 'polypeptide(L)'
;MLYLLDANTLIDAKQDYYPFRRVPEFWAWLEHQGTVGKIKIPIEIYEEFEETKRKDGSRDELAEWAARPDVKAALLFREEADPELVGKVTGEGYGENLSDTEIEAIVRDPFLISYALIDKKNRCAFRRT
;
A
#
# COMPACT_ATOMS: atom_id res chain seq x y z
N MET A 1 -6.07 16.63 -0.37
CA MET A 1 -6.25 15.35 -1.06
C MET A 1 -5.10 14.43 -0.65
N LEU A 2 -5.44 13.28 -0.08
CA LEU A 2 -4.54 12.23 0.37
C LEU A 2 -4.65 11.05 -0.60
N TYR A 3 -3.51 10.55 -1.03
CA TYR A 3 -3.41 9.40 -1.91
C TYR A 3 -2.92 8.19 -1.14
N LEU A 4 -3.70 7.12 -1.16
CA LEU A 4 -3.39 5.85 -0.53
C LEU A 4 -2.84 4.91 -1.59
N LEU A 5 -1.61 4.45 -1.43
CA LEU A 5 -0.95 3.59 -2.41
C LEU A 5 -1.03 2.13 -2.03
N ASP A 6 -1.23 1.29 -3.04
CA ASP A 6 -1.08 -0.16 -2.98
C ASP A 6 0.39 -0.60 -3.12
N ALA A 7 0.72 -1.78 -2.58
CA ALA A 7 2.04 -2.39 -2.64
C ALA A 7 2.43 -2.70 -4.09
N ASN A 8 1.50 -3.28 -4.86
CA ASN A 8 1.73 -3.64 -6.27
C ASN A 8 2.17 -2.43 -7.10
N THR A 9 1.61 -1.25 -6.82
CA THR A 9 1.99 -0.01 -7.50
C THR A 9 3.47 0.32 -7.29
N LEU A 10 4.01 0.09 -6.09
CA LEU A 10 5.42 0.33 -5.78
C LEU A 10 6.33 -0.77 -6.32
N ILE A 11 5.87 -2.01 -6.29
CA ILE A 11 6.57 -3.16 -6.85
C ILE A 11 6.79 -2.96 -8.35
N ASP A 12 5.73 -2.62 -9.08
CA ASP A 12 5.78 -2.36 -10.53
C ASP A 12 6.57 -1.10 -10.84
N ALA A 13 6.38 -0.03 -10.07
CA ALA A 13 7.18 1.19 -10.20
C ALA A 13 8.67 0.87 -10.13
N LYS A 14 9.10 0.04 -9.18
CA LYS A 14 10.50 -0.39 -9.08
C LYS A 14 10.93 -1.27 -10.27
N GLN A 15 10.11 -2.24 -10.66
CA GLN A 15 10.49 -3.26 -11.66
C GLN A 15 10.54 -2.69 -13.08
N ASP A 16 9.52 -1.92 -13.47
CA ASP A 16 9.28 -1.60 -14.89
C ASP A 16 9.67 -0.16 -15.26
N TYR A 17 9.52 0.80 -14.35
CA TYR A 17 9.53 2.23 -14.71
C TYR A 17 10.62 3.06 -14.00
N TYR A 18 10.76 2.87 -12.70
CA TYR A 18 11.58 3.67 -11.80
C TYR A 18 12.51 2.81 -10.91
N PRO A 19 13.47 2.05 -11.50
CA PRO A 19 14.46 1.33 -10.72
C PRO A 19 15.26 2.29 -9.82
N PHE A 20 15.50 1.92 -8.55
CA PHE A 20 16.20 2.75 -7.56
C PHE A 20 17.54 3.32 -8.05
N ARG A 21 18.32 2.52 -8.80
CA ARG A 21 19.62 2.94 -9.32
C ARG A 21 19.54 3.92 -10.50
N ARG A 22 18.41 3.93 -11.23
CA ARG A 22 18.25 4.74 -12.44
C ARG A 22 17.46 6.01 -12.18
N VAL A 23 16.48 5.96 -11.28
CA VAL A 23 15.57 7.08 -10.99
C VAL A 23 15.40 7.26 -9.47
N PRO A 24 16.48 7.56 -8.72
CA PRO A 24 16.39 7.77 -7.27
C PRO A 24 15.50 8.97 -6.89
N GLU A 25 15.36 9.97 -7.77
CA GLU A 25 14.57 11.18 -7.54
C GLU A 25 13.08 10.88 -7.38
N PHE A 26 12.57 9.84 -8.05
CA PHE A 26 11.18 9.39 -7.88
C PHE A 26 10.92 8.94 -6.44
N TRP A 27 11.82 8.14 -5.88
CA TRP A 27 11.71 7.63 -4.52
C TRP A 27 11.91 8.73 -3.47
N ALA A 28 12.87 9.64 -3.70
CA ALA A 28 13.04 10.82 -2.84
C ALA A 28 11.81 11.74 -2.87
N TRP A 29 11.19 11.92 -4.05
CA TRP A 29 9.94 12.66 -4.19
C TRP A 29 8.79 11.97 -3.43
N LEU A 30 8.70 10.64 -3.51
CA LEU A 30 7.70 9.87 -2.79
C LEU A 30 7.83 10.04 -1.27
N GLU A 31 9.04 9.92 -0.73
CA GLU A 31 9.37 10.18 0.68
C GLU A 31 8.95 11.61 1.09
N HIS A 32 9.25 12.60 0.25
CA HIS A 32 8.84 13.98 0.50
C HIS A 32 7.31 14.17 0.50
N GLN A 33 6.60 13.59 -0.48
CA GLN A 33 5.13 13.62 -0.52
C GLN A 33 4.50 12.92 0.70
N GLY A 34 5.16 11.88 1.20
CA GLY A 34 4.81 11.24 2.47
C GLY A 34 4.90 12.18 3.66
N THR A 35 6.02 12.89 3.75
CA THR A 35 6.29 13.82 4.85
C THR A 35 5.29 14.98 4.87
N VAL A 36 4.91 15.51 3.70
CA VAL A 36 3.88 16.56 3.60
C VAL A 36 2.44 16.03 3.71
N GLY A 37 2.25 14.73 3.93
CA GLY A 37 0.94 14.13 4.18
C GLY A 37 0.05 13.98 2.94
N LYS A 38 0.63 14.03 1.74
CA LYS A 38 -0.13 13.88 0.49
C LYS A 38 -0.22 12.45 0.01
N ILE A 39 0.78 11.64 0.31
CA ILE A 39 0.85 10.22 -0.06
C ILE A 39 1.05 9.40 1.21
N LYS A 40 0.26 8.36 1.41
CA LYS A 40 0.43 7.43 2.53
C LYS A 40 0.12 6.00 2.07
N ILE A 41 0.55 5.04 2.86
CA ILE A 41 0.36 3.61 2.62
C ILE A 41 -0.25 3.02 3.90
N PRO A 42 -1.46 2.43 3.82
CA PRO A 42 -2.03 1.67 4.92
C PRO A 42 -1.08 0.63 5.49
N ILE A 43 -1.12 0.39 6.80
CA ILE A 43 -0.21 -0.52 7.48
C ILE A 43 -0.28 -1.94 6.91
N GLU A 44 -1.48 -2.42 6.57
CA GLU A 44 -1.73 -3.74 6.03
C GLU A 44 -1.01 -3.97 4.69
N ILE A 45 -0.86 -2.89 3.92
CA ILE A 45 -0.18 -2.88 2.62
C ILE A 45 1.32 -2.64 2.81
N TYR A 46 1.69 -1.80 3.77
CA TYR A 46 3.10 -1.51 4.07
C TYR A 46 3.87 -2.77 4.46
N GLU A 47 3.26 -3.62 5.29
CA GLU A 47 3.86 -4.87 5.75
C GLU A 47 4.10 -5.87 4.61
N GLU A 48 3.27 -5.87 3.56
CA GLU A 48 3.39 -6.79 2.42
C GLU A 48 4.75 -6.69 1.73
N PHE A 49 5.18 -5.47 1.38
CA PHE A 49 6.45 -5.27 0.69
C PHE A 49 7.62 -5.07 1.65
N GLU A 50 7.40 -4.62 2.89
CA GLU A 50 8.48 -4.52 3.91
C GLU A 50 9.03 -5.92 4.26
N GLU A 51 8.16 -6.93 4.33
CA GLU A 51 8.54 -8.30 4.69
C GLU A 51 8.91 -9.17 3.48
N THR A 52 8.74 -8.65 2.26
CA THR A 52 9.05 -9.38 1.03
C THR A 52 10.54 -9.76 0.97
N LYS A 53 10.78 -11.07 0.87
CA LYS A 53 12.11 -11.66 0.68
C LYS A 53 12.22 -12.29 -0.70
N ARG A 54 13.41 -12.21 -1.28
CA ARG A 54 13.77 -12.93 -2.49
C ARG A 54 13.91 -14.43 -2.19
N LYS A 55 13.91 -15.23 -3.26
CA LYS A 55 14.07 -16.71 -3.18
C LYS A 55 15.37 -17.16 -2.49
N ASP A 56 16.38 -16.28 -2.46
CA ASP A 56 17.67 -16.52 -1.79
C ASP A 56 17.66 -16.10 -0.30
N GLY A 57 16.53 -15.62 0.23
CA GLY A 57 16.38 -15.15 1.60
C GLY A 57 16.84 -13.70 1.84
N SER A 58 17.38 -13.02 0.82
CA SER A 58 17.75 -11.60 0.91
C SER A 58 16.51 -10.71 0.82
N ARG A 59 16.56 -9.53 1.45
CA ARG A 59 15.51 -8.52 1.30
C ARG A 59 15.59 -7.92 -0.10
N ASP A 60 14.43 -7.65 -0.68
CA ASP A 60 14.40 -6.93 -1.94
C ASP A 60 14.75 -5.44 -1.74
N GLU A 61 15.23 -4.75 -2.78
CA GLU A 61 15.62 -3.31 -2.69
C GLU A 61 14.45 -2.44 -2.19
N LEU A 62 13.21 -2.78 -2.56
CA LEU A 62 12.02 -2.09 -2.06
C LEU A 62 11.80 -2.34 -0.57
N ALA A 63 12.00 -3.58 -0.11
CA ALA A 63 11.88 -3.95 1.30
C ALA A 63 12.97 -3.27 2.16
N GLU A 64 14.21 -3.17 1.64
CA GLU A 64 15.29 -2.44 2.30
C GLU A 64 15.00 -0.94 2.40
N TRP A 65 14.48 -0.34 1.33
CA TRP A 65 14.04 1.05 1.34
C TRP A 65 12.87 1.27 2.32
N ALA A 66 11.89 0.37 2.35
CA ALA A 66 10.73 0.43 3.25
C ALA A 66 11.10 0.29 4.74
N ALA A 67 12.11 -0.52 5.03
CA ALA A 67 12.59 -0.76 6.39
C ALA A 67 13.33 0.44 6.99
N ARG A 68 13.68 1.45 6.17
CA ARG A 68 14.31 2.68 6.67
C ARG A 68 13.34 3.44 7.59
N PRO A 69 13.76 3.82 8.82
CA PRO A 69 12.87 4.47 9.79
C PRO A 69 12.27 5.79 9.30
N ASP A 70 13.02 6.57 8.53
CA ASP A 70 12.59 7.83 7.93
C ASP A 70 11.54 7.62 6.83
N VAL A 71 11.72 6.61 5.99
CA VAL A 71 10.73 6.22 4.96
C VAL A 71 9.44 5.76 5.63
N LYS A 72 9.54 4.89 6.64
CA LYS A 72 8.39 4.39 7.40
C LYS A 72 7.65 5.52 8.11
N ALA A 73 8.36 6.44 8.73
CA ALA A 73 7.76 7.62 9.35
C ALA A 73 7.05 8.53 8.33
N ALA A 74 7.62 8.66 7.13
CA ALA A 74 7.06 9.49 6.06
C ALA A 74 5.84 8.85 5.39
N LEU A 75 5.83 7.55 5.12
CA LEU A 75 4.82 6.93 4.26
C LEU A 75 3.75 6.12 5.00
N LEU A 76 4.04 5.61 6.19
CA LEU A 76 3.07 4.80 6.93
C LEU A 76 1.83 5.63 7.29
N PHE A 77 0.67 5.12 6.89
CA PHE A 77 -0.62 5.62 7.37
C PHE A 77 -0.92 4.95 8.71
N ARG A 78 -1.11 5.77 9.75
CA ARG A 78 -1.29 5.30 11.13
C ARG A 78 -2.74 5.23 11.58
N GLU A 79 -3.68 5.60 10.71
CA GLU A 79 -5.10 5.38 11.02
C GLU A 79 -5.37 3.89 10.93
N GLU A 80 -6.16 3.37 11.87
CA GLU A 80 -6.65 2.00 11.83
C GLU A 80 -7.87 1.92 10.90
N ALA A 81 -7.98 0.81 10.18
CA ALA A 81 -9.13 0.56 9.33
C ALA A 81 -10.39 0.41 10.18
N ASP A 82 -11.49 0.99 9.70
CA ASP A 82 -12.81 0.79 10.31
C ASP A 82 -13.32 -0.62 9.95
N PRO A 83 -13.46 -1.54 10.92
CA PRO A 83 -13.86 -2.92 10.65
C PRO A 83 -15.25 -3.02 10.00
N GLU A 84 -16.16 -2.09 10.28
CA GLU A 84 -17.49 -2.08 9.66
C GLU A 84 -17.39 -1.71 8.17
N LEU A 85 -16.54 -0.74 7.82
CA LEU A 85 -16.30 -0.38 6.42
C LEU A 85 -15.55 -1.47 5.67
N VAL A 86 -14.58 -2.14 6.30
CA VAL A 86 -13.89 -3.29 5.71
C VAL A 86 -14.89 -4.42 5.44
N GLY A 87 -15.71 -4.77 6.43
CA GLY A 87 -16.75 -5.80 6.28
C GLY A 87 -17.76 -5.45 5.17
N LYS A 88 -18.17 -4.19 5.09
CA LYS A 88 -19.03 -3.69 4.03
C LYS A 88 -18.40 -3.83 2.64
N VAL A 89 -17.14 -3.41 2.48
CA VAL A 89 -16.43 -3.51 1.19
C VAL A 89 -16.29 -4.98 0.77
N THR A 90 -15.97 -5.86 1.71
CA THR A 90 -15.85 -7.30 1.43
C THR A 90 -17.20 -7.90 1.00
N GLY A 91 -18.25 -7.70 1.81
CA GLY A 91 -19.57 -8.30 1.54
C GLY A 91 -20.26 -7.74 0.31
N GLU A 92 -20.30 -6.41 0.16
CA GLU A 92 -21.01 -5.76 -0.95
C GLU A 92 -20.16 -5.64 -2.23
N GLY A 93 -18.83 -5.52 -2.09
CA GLY A 93 -17.91 -5.26 -3.21
C GLY A 93 -17.33 -6.51 -3.84
N TYR A 94 -17.06 -7.55 -3.05
CA TYR A 94 -16.40 -8.78 -3.51
C TYR A 94 -17.30 -10.02 -3.45
N GLY A 95 -18.26 -10.05 -2.52
CA GLY A 95 -19.32 -11.06 -2.45
C GLY A 95 -19.45 -11.69 -1.06
N GLU A 96 -20.65 -12.21 -0.75
CA GLU A 96 -21.00 -12.69 0.60
C GLU A 96 -20.48 -14.12 0.91
N ASN A 97 -20.01 -14.87 -0.08
CA ASN A 97 -19.59 -16.28 0.06
C ASN A 97 -18.23 -16.54 -0.58
N LEU A 98 -17.23 -15.70 -0.26
CA LEU A 98 -15.86 -15.93 -0.71
C LEU A 98 -15.32 -17.20 -0.03
N SER A 99 -14.72 -18.09 -0.82
CA SER A 99 -13.94 -19.21 -0.29
C SER A 99 -12.70 -18.71 0.45
N ASP A 100 -12.11 -19.53 1.33
CA ASP A 100 -10.87 -19.18 2.05
C ASP A 100 -9.76 -18.73 1.09
N THR A 101 -9.68 -19.32 -0.11
CA THR A 101 -8.72 -18.94 -1.15
C THR A 101 -9.01 -17.59 -1.80
N GLU A 102 -10.29 -17.26 -2.00
CA GLU A 102 -10.69 -15.94 -2.53
C GLU A 102 -10.52 -14.85 -1.48
N ILE A 103 -10.81 -15.16 -0.22
CA ILE A 103 -10.52 -14.28 0.91
C ILE A 103 -9.02 -13.98 0.94
N GLU A 104 -8.16 -15.01 0.84
CA GLU A 104 -6.70 -14.87 0.82
C GLU A 104 -6.19 -14.04 -0.37
N ALA A 105 -6.85 -14.14 -1.53
CA ALA A 105 -6.49 -13.36 -2.72
C ALA A 105 -6.91 -11.88 -2.64
N ILE A 106 -7.94 -11.57 -1.86
CA ILE A 106 -8.55 -10.23 -1.79
C ILE A 106 -8.09 -9.46 -0.54
N VAL A 107 -7.50 -10.12 0.47
CA VAL A 107 -7.28 -9.62 1.86
C VAL A 107 -6.97 -8.13 1.97
N ARG A 108 -6.12 -7.56 1.12
CA ARG A 108 -5.58 -6.20 1.30
C ARG A 108 -6.41 -5.09 0.65
N ASP A 109 -7.17 -5.39 -0.38
CA ASP A 109 -7.92 -4.35 -1.11
C ASP A 109 -9.11 -3.80 -0.31
N PRO A 110 -9.89 -4.63 0.42
CA PRO A 110 -10.95 -4.14 1.28
C PRO A 110 -10.43 -3.11 2.29
N PHE A 111 -9.22 -3.29 2.81
CA PHE A 111 -8.57 -2.30 3.67
C PHE A 111 -8.31 -1.01 2.88
N LEU A 112 -7.59 -1.08 1.75
CA LEU A 112 -7.28 0.10 0.93
C LEU A 112 -8.53 0.91 0.56
N ILE A 113 -9.57 0.23 0.11
CA ILE A 113 -10.85 0.83 -0.30
C ILE A 113 -11.57 1.41 0.93
N SER A 114 -11.59 0.71 2.07
CA SER A 114 -12.22 1.19 3.30
C SER A 114 -11.64 2.54 3.74
N TYR A 115 -10.31 2.70 3.70
CA TYR A 115 -9.65 3.95 4.05
C TYR A 115 -10.04 5.10 3.11
N ALA A 116 -10.23 4.83 1.82
CA ALA A 116 -10.69 5.82 0.86
C ALA A 116 -12.18 6.17 1.02
N LEU A 117 -13.01 5.21 1.45
CA LEU A 117 -14.44 5.41 1.67
C LEU A 117 -14.75 6.33 2.85
N ILE A 118 -13.87 6.40 3.86
CA ILE A 118 -14.00 7.30 5.02
C ILE A 118 -14.15 8.77 4.58
N ASP A 119 -13.38 9.21 3.60
CA ASP A 119 -13.49 10.57 3.06
C ASP A 119 -13.30 10.58 1.54
N LYS A 120 -14.37 10.24 0.82
CA LYS A 120 -14.40 10.18 -0.65
C LYS A 120 -14.05 11.50 -1.34
N LYS A 121 -14.13 12.63 -0.64
CA LYS A 121 -13.83 13.95 -1.21
C LYS A 121 -12.35 14.30 -1.08
N ASN A 122 -11.67 13.77 -0.08
CA ASN A 122 -10.28 14.10 0.20
C ASN A 122 -9.32 12.91 0.18
N ARG A 123 -9.79 11.68 -0.06
CA ARG A 123 -8.97 10.46 -0.17
C ARG A 123 -9.18 9.78 -1.52
N CYS A 124 -8.10 9.28 -2.09
CA CYS A 124 -8.09 8.51 -3.33
C CYS A 124 -7.17 7.30 -3.16
N ALA A 125 -7.70 6.11 -3.41
CA ALA A 125 -6.93 4.87 -3.44
C ALA A 125 -6.38 4.62 -4.85
N PHE A 126 -5.09 4.31 -4.94
CA PHE A 126 -4.45 3.86 -6.16
C PHE A 126 -4.10 2.40 -6.06
N ARG A 127 -4.73 1.61 -6.91
CA ARG A 127 -4.51 0.19 -7.05
C ARG A 127 -4.42 -0.17 -8.53
N ARG A 128 -3.52 -1.08 -8.87
CA ARG A 128 -3.46 -1.70 -10.19
C ARG A 128 -4.19 -3.05 -10.14
N THR A 129 -5.10 -3.27 -11.08
CA THR A 129 -5.82 -4.54 -11.32
C THR A 129 -5.05 -5.43 -12.29
#